data_AF-A0AA47MDB5-F1
#
_entry.id   AF-A0AA47MDB5-F1
#
_cell.length_a   1.000
_cell.length_b   1.000
_cell.length_c   1.000
_cell.angle_alpha   90.00
_cell.angle_beta   90.00
_cell.angle_gamma   90.00
#
_symmetry.space_group_name_H-M   'P 1'
#
loop_
_entity.id
_entity.type
_entity.pdbx_description
1 polymer ?
#
loop_
_entity_poly.entity_id
_entity_poly.type
_entity_poly.pdbx_seq_one_letter_code
_entity_poly.pdbx_strand_id
1 'polypeptide(L)'
;MELSFVLFKAARRVTLKEEDMSVEKISTIFQVTSQSLYLTGDSNVAVFPGQDGHFSSFDLRDRAHYEVHGVEAAAEVVNFAASGPPPTPSSSSQFRFSRSASSTCTSLPPRAQSLKYFTRTVSLGELNNGKLVNSRMVVVRFTELEASVPSIISKVKDALGSVEPLILTDSNGVEILDSEGTRGSFYWKQNSRKIMAVPEADFQAVQQKRRRISDDDGGLDSVFEKIEEVVLAAQGLSEVTTAIQGLSDLINRNKSTTLVLTEEQTMSVKAAFTCLVCKGFMQDPVFATCCQSLVGCRSCTTLWLQESSLCLKCRADDFSVNIHRVTGLAETVNVISQLAPEE
;
A
#
# COMPACT_ATOMS: atom_id res chain seq x y z
N MET A 1 -8.30 -8.23 1.91
CA MET A 1 -9.11 -7.58 2.96
C MET A 1 -8.26 -7.62 4.21
N GLU A 2 -7.94 -6.48 4.80
CA GLU A 2 -7.15 -6.43 6.05
C GLU A 2 -8.06 -6.88 7.21
N LEU A 3 -7.64 -7.92 7.94
CA LEU A 3 -8.35 -8.40 9.12
C LEU A 3 -8.20 -7.40 10.27
N SER A 4 -9.27 -7.18 11.02
CA SER A 4 -9.28 -6.25 12.15
C SER A 4 -10.02 -6.84 13.33
N PHE A 5 -9.52 -6.62 14.55
CA PHE A 5 -10.03 -7.23 15.77
C PHE A 5 -10.24 -6.17 16.85
N VAL A 6 -11.34 -6.24 17.59
CA VAL A 6 -11.65 -5.26 18.63
C VAL A 6 -11.34 -5.85 19.99
N LEU A 7 -10.30 -5.35 20.65
CA LEU A 7 -9.88 -5.79 21.97
C LEU A 7 -10.38 -4.81 23.03
N PHE A 8 -10.81 -5.34 24.18
CA PHE A 8 -11.19 -4.51 25.31
C PHE A 8 -10.84 -5.15 26.66
N LYS A 9 -10.65 -4.31 27.66
CA LYS A 9 -10.54 -4.69 29.08
C LYS A 9 -11.06 -3.52 29.91
N ALA A 10 -12.08 -3.77 30.73
CA ALA A 10 -12.77 -2.72 31.47
C ALA A 10 -13.18 -1.53 30.56
N ALA A 11 -12.68 -0.32 30.83
CA ALA A 11 -13.00 0.89 30.04
C ALA A 11 -12.11 1.09 28.81
N ARG A 12 -11.03 0.31 28.65
CA ARG A 12 -10.10 0.45 27.52
C ARG A 12 -10.58 -0.40 26.36
N ARG A 13 -10.63 0.18 25.16
CA ARG A 13 -11.03 -0.50 23.93
C ARG A 13 -10.18 0.00 22.75
N VAL A 14 -9.67 -0.92 21.96
CA VAL A 14 -8.83 -0.63 20.79
C VAL A 14 -9.20 -1.57 19.65
N THR A 15 -9.01 -1.12 18.40
CA THR A 15 -9.12 -2.00 17.22
C THR A 15 -7.71 -2.21 16.69
N LEU A 16 -7.26 -3.46 16.63
CA LEU A 16 -5.94 -3.84 16.11
C LEU A 16 -6.09 -4.54 14.77
N LYS A 17 -5.08 -4.41 13.92
CA LYS A 17 -4.93 -5.21 12.70
C LYS A 17 -4.20 -6.51 13.01
N GLU A 18 -4.21 -7.45 12.07
CA GLU A 18 -3.53 -8.75 12.22
C GLU A 18 -2.04 -8.60 12.58
N GLU A 19 -1.32 -7.68 11.95
CA GLU A 19 0.10 -7.39 12.23
C GLU A 19 0.38 -6.81 13.63
N ASP A 20 -0.66 -6.38 14.34
CA ASP A 20 -0.58 -5.80 15.68
C ASP A 20 -1.06 -6.76 16.78
N MET A 21 -1.49 -7.98 16.42
CA MET A 21 -1.97 -9.00 17.35
C MET A 21 -0.84 -9.75 18.08
N SER A 22 0.13 -9.03 18.62
CA SER A 22 1.23 -9.59 19.41
C SER A 22 0.99 -9.43 20.92
N VAL A 23 1.47 -10.39 21.70
CA VAL A 23 1.37 -10.37 23.17
C VAL A 23 2.01 -9.11 23.74
N GLU A 24 3.15 -8.66 23.21
CA GLU A 24 3.88 -7.47 23.66
C GLU A 24 3.08 -6.16 23.46
N LYS A 25 2.43 -6.00 22.31
CA LYS A 25 1.62 -4.80 22.03
C LYS A 25 0.37 -4.81 22.90
N ILE A 26 -0.32 -5.95 22.99
CA ILE A 26 -1.55 -6.09 23.77
C ILE A 26 -1.26 -5.93 25.27
N SER A 27 -0.17 -6.52 25.78
CA SER A 27 0.24 -6.39 27.18
C SER A 27 0.52 -4.95 27.56
N THR A 28 1.19 -4.20 26.68
CA THR A 28 1.48 -2.77 26.87
C THR A 28 0.20 -1.92 26.89
N ILE A 29 -0.74 -2.14 25.96
CA ILE A 29 -1.99 -1.37 25.88
C ILE A 29 -2.89 -1.62 27.10
N PHE A 30 -2.99 -2.88 27.52
CA PHE A 30 -3.91 -3.32 28.56
C PHE A 30 -3.29 -3.50 29.94
N GLN A 31 -1.99 -3.20 30.08
CA GLN A 31 -1.22 -3.29 31.33
C GLN A 31 -1.36 -4.65 32.02
N VAL A 32 -1.26 -5.72 31.22
CA VAL A 32 -1.28 -7.11 31.69
C VAL A 32 0.07 -7.76 31.48
N THR A 33 0.44 -8.72 32.32
CA THR A 33 1.68 -9.46 32.16
C THR A 33 1.59 -10.43 30.99
N SER A 34 2.58 -10.38 30.08
CA SER A 34 2.66 -11.20 28.87
C SER A 34 2.49 -12.71 29.13
N GLN A 35 2.96 -13.23 30.27
CA GLN A 35 2.89 -14.65 30.63
C GLN A 35 1.49 -15.14 31.01
N SER A 36 0.56 -14.23 31.29
CA SER A 36 -0.79 -14.55 31.76
C SER A 36 -1.87 -14.12 30.77
N LEU A 37 -1.47 -13.66 29.59
CA LEU A 37 -2.34 -13.01 28.63
C LEU A 37 -3.12 -14.05 27.80
N TYR A 38 -4.45 -13.94 27.81
CA TYR A 38 -5.32 -14.71 26.92
C TYR A 38 -6.55 -13.87 26.54
N LEU A 39 -7.23 -14.28 25.47
CA LEU A 39 -8.41 -13.59 24.94
C LEU A 39 -9.66 -14.45 25.10
N THR A 40 -10.82 -13.83 25.34
CA THR A 40 -12.12 -14.52 25.28
C THR A 40 -13.07 -13.77 24.36
N GLY A 41 -13.64 -14.47 23.38
CA GLY A 41 -14.71 -13.94 22.51
C GLY A 41 -16.11 -14.28 23.03
N ASP A 42 -17.13 -14.03 22.20
CA ASP A 42 -18.55 -14.24 22.54
C ASP A 42 -18.90 -15.70 22.94
N SER A 43 -18.11 -16.67 22.49
CA SER A 43 -18.29 -18.09 22.84
C SER A 43 -17.67 -18.48 24.18
N ASN A 44 -17.10 -17.54 24.94
CA ASN A 44 -16.38 -17.78 26.20
C ASN A 44 -15.27 -18.84 26.10
N VAL A 45 -14.68 -19.01 24.91
CA VAL A 45 -13.52 -19.88 24.69
C VAL A 45 -12.26 -19.04 24.87
N ALA A 46 -11.34 -19.51 25.70
CA ALA A 46 -10.04 -18.88 25.91
C ALA A 46 -9.11 -19.19 24.73
N VAL A 47 -8.58 -18.13 24.11
CA VAL A 47 -7.58 -18.19 23.05
C VAL A 47 -6.24 -17.76 23.64
N PHE A 48 -5.22 -18.60 23.49
CA PHE A 48 -3.87 -18.35 23.97
C PHE A 48 -2.95 -17.99 22.79
N PRO A 49 -1.91 -17.18 23.02
CA PRO A 49 -0.94 -16.86 21.98
C PRO A 49 -0.12 -18.09 21.59
N GLY A 50 0.35 -18.10 20.34
CA GLY A 50 1.30 -19.09 19.84
C GLY A 50 2.68 -18.96 20.49
N GLN A 51 3.57 -19.93 20.19
CA GLN A 51 4.96 -19.93 20.70
C GLN A 51 5.79 -18.75 20.17
N ASP A 52 5.35 -18.14 19.08
CA ASP A 52 5.89 -16.94 18.45
C ASP A 52 5.42 -15.64 19.11
N GLY A 53 4.58 -15.72 20.15
CA GLY A 53 4.06 -14.56 20.87
C GLY A 53 2.97 -13.79 20.11
N HIS A 54 2.33 -14.42 19.12
CA HIS A 54 1.24 -13.82 18.34
C HIS A 54 -0.08 -14.58 18.51
N PHE A 55 -1.19 -13.88 18.35
CA PHE A 55 -2.50 -14.51 18.27
C PHE A 55 -2.79 -14.89 16.82
N SER A 56 -3.06 -16.17 16.59
CA SER A 56 -3.39 -16.71 15.28
C SER A 56 -4.73 -16.15 14.78
N SER A 57 -4.75 -15.61 13.57
CA SER A 57 -5.98 -15.17 12.91
C SER A 57 -6.93 -16.33 12.59
N PHE A 58 -6.46 -17.58 12.62
CA PHE A 58 -7.30 -18.77 12.47
C PHE A 58 -8.19 -19.04 13.69
N ASP A 59 -7.75 -18.63 14.88
CA ASP A 59 -8.51 -18.80 16.12
C ASP A 59 -9.44 -17.60 16.38
N LEU A 60 -9.34 -16.56 15.54
CA LEU A 60 -10.06 -15.30 15.67
C LEU A 60 -11.00 -15.07 14.48
N ARG A 61 -12.04 -14.26 14.68
CA ARG A 61 -13.02 -13.87 13.67
C ARG A 61 -12.84 -12.41 13.31
N ASP A 62 -12.89 -12.09 12.02
CA ASP A 62 -12.78 -10.71 11.54
C ASP A 62 -13.87 -9.82 12.18
N ARG A 63 -13.45 -8.64 12.65
CA ARG A 63 -14.26 -7.62 13.33
C ARG A 63 -14.98 -8.07 14.60
N ALA A 64 -14.60 -9.22 15.16
CA ALA A 64 -15.15 -9.68 16.42
C ALA A 64 -14.57 -8.95 17.64
N HIS A 65 -15.28 -9.05 18.76
CA HIS A 65 -14.93 -8.44 20.03
C HIS A 65 -14.29 -9.47 20.96
N TYR A 66 -13.13 -9.12 21.51
CA TYR A 66 -12.37 -10.00 22.41
C TYR A 66 -12.04 -9.26 23.71
N GLU A 67 -12.36 -9.88 24.83
CA GLU A 67 -11.94 -9.42 26.14
C GLU A 67 -10.52 -9.89 26.43
N VAL A 68 -9.67 -8.99 26.91
CA VAL A 68 -8.27 -9.26 27.25
C VAL A 68 -8.17 -9.59 28.73
N HIS A 69 -7.67 -10.79 29.02
CA HIS A 69 -7.42 -11.26 30.37
C HIS A 69 -5.92 -11.36 30.65
N GLY A 70 -5.56 -11.22 31.92
CA GLY A 70 -4.19 -11.35 32.40
C GLY A 70 -4.00 -10.66 33.74
N VAL A 71 -3.01 -11.12 34.49
CA VAL A 71 -2.58 -10.51 35.75
C VAL A 71 -2.12 -9.10 35.45
N GLU A 72 -2.60 -8.12 36.20
CA GLU A 72 -2.16 -6.73 36.03
C GLU A 72 -0.66 -6.65 36.30
N ALA A 73 0.07 -6.08 35.34
CA ALA A 73 1.48 -5.83 35.52
C ALA A 73 1.59 -4.83 36.67
N ALA A 74 2.26 -5.22 37.76
CA ALA A 74 2.52 -4.32 38.87
C ALA A 74 3.23 -3.09 38.30
N ALA A 75 2.58 -1.93 38.39
CA ALA A 75 3.23 -0.68 38.06
C ALA A 75 4.46 -0.56 38.97
N GLU A 76 5.66 -0.54 38.40
CA GLU A 76 6.82 -0.05 39.11
C GLU A 76 6.57 1.42 39.43
N VAL A 77 6.03 1.63 40.64
CA VAL A 77 5.82 2.95 41.21
C VAL A 77 7.21 3.52 41.49
N VAL A 78 7.62 4.51 40.70
CA VAL A 78 8.69 5.43 41.09
C VAL A 78 8.16 6.24 42.27
N ASN A 79 8.40 5.72 43.48
CA ASN A 79 8.02 6.35 44.73
C ASN A 79 8.88 7.59 44.99
N PHE A 80 8.25 8.77 45.00
CA PHE A 80 8.64 9.84 45.93
C PHE A 80 7.61 9.85 47.07
N ALA A 81 8.14 9.74 48.28
CA ALA A 81 7.43 9.45 49.52
C ALA A 81 6.43 10.54 49.97
N ALA A 82 5.33 10.15 50.62
CA ALA A 82 5.03 10.52 52.01
C ALA A 82 3.77 9.81 52.54
N SER A 83 3.99 9.10 53.65
CA SER A 83 3.08 8.58 54.71
C SER A 83 1.66 9.15 54.88
N GLY A 84 0.67 8.25 55.05
CA GLY A 84 -0.61 8.49 55.76
C GLY A 84 -1.64 7.35 55.61
N PRO A 85 -2.43 6.97 56.65
CA PRO A 85 -3.05 5.63 56.79
C PRO A 85 -4.52 5.53 56.29
N PRO A 86 -5.16 4.33 56.27
CA PRO A 86 -6.30 4.01 55.40
C PRO A 86 -7.66 4.42 56.00
N PRO A 87 -8.76 4.41 55.21
CA PRO A 87 -9.82 3.46 55.53
C PRO A 87 -10.56 2.84 54.32
N THR A 88 -11.29 1.78 54.66
CA THR A 88 -12.12 0.88 53.84
C THR A 88 -13.56 1.43 53.62
N PRO A 89 -14.55 0.64 53.19
CA PRO A 89 -15.25 0.79 51.91
C PRO A 89 -16.68 1.35 52.07
N SER A 90 -17.33 1.78 50.98
CA SER A 90 -18.70 1.36 50.61
C SER A 90 -19.43 2.31 49.65
N SER A 91 -20.20 1.65 48.76
CA SER A 91 -21.55 2.01 48.33
C SER A 91 -21.76 3.17 47.34
N SER A 92 -22.13 2.71 46.13
CA SER A 92 -23.24 3.15 45.28
C SER A 92 -23.33 4.61 44.83
N SER A 93 -23.44 4.82 43.50
CA SER A 93 -24.59 5.51 42.90
C SER A 93 -24.52 5.55 41.37
N GLN A 94 -25.48 4.84 40.79
CA GLN A 94 -26.29 5.07 39.59
C GLN A 94 -25.87 6.10 38.52
N PHE A 95 -25.90 5.63 37.28
CA PHE A 95 -25.93 6.37 36.01
C PHE A 95 -27.14 7.31 35.86
N ARG A 96 -26.93 8.47 35.23
CA ARG A 96 -27.97 9.24 34.51
C ARG A 96 -27.43 9.77 33.18
N PHE A 97 -28.23 9.65 32.13
CA PHE A 97 -28.02 10.29 30.84
C PHE A 97 -28.86 11.57 30.74
N SER A 98 -28.25 12.67 30.31
CA SER A 98 -28.95 13.89 29.90
C SER A 98 -28.78 14.09 28.40
N ARG A 99 -29.87 13.97 27.65
CA ARG A 99 -30.00 14.51 26.28
C ARG A 99 -30.38 15.98 26.38
N SER A 100 -29.80 16.83 25.54
CA SER A 100 -30.34 18.16 25.26
C SER A 100 -30.40 18.41 23.75
N ALA A 101 -31.57 18.87 23.31
CA ALA A 101 -31.86 19.36 21.97
C ALA A 101 -32.21 20.86 22.02
N SER A 102 -32.02 21.50 20.86
CA SER A 102 -32.65 22.74 20.38
C SER A 102 -32.07 24.08 20.84
N SER A 103 -31.67 24.91 19.87
CA SER A 103 -31.58 26.37 19.99
C SER A 103 -31.78 27.04 18.63
N THR A 104 -32.46 28.18 18.69
CA THR A 104 -33.19 28.95 17.68
C THR A 104 -32.35 29.81 16.74
N CYS A 105 -32.96 30.20 15.62
CA CYS A 105 -32.48 31.14 14.62
C CYS A 105 -32.31 32.57 15.15
N THR A 106 -31.17 33.19 14.86
CA THR A 106 -30.99 34.65 14.79
C THR A 106 -30.25 35.00 13.50
N SER A 107 -30.77 35.98 12.78
CA SER A 107 -30.25 36.51 11.53
C SER A 107 -28.85 37.12 11.72
N LEU A 108 -27.85 36.52 11.06
CA LEU A 108 -26.49 37.05 10.96
C LEU A 108 -26.39 38.08 9.80
N PRO A 109 -25.57 39.14 9.93
CA PRO A 109 -25.26 40.05 8.82
C PRO A 109 -24.52 39.28 7.70
N PRO A 110 -24.53 39.75 6.43
CA PRO A 110 -23.89 39.03 5.34
C PRO A 110 -22.41 38.88 5.65
N ARG A 111 -22.02 37.64 5.98
CA ARG A 111 -20.64 37.24 6.20
C ARG A 111 -19.86 37.64 4.95
N ALA A 112 -18.88 38.54 5.10
CA ALA A 112 -17.95 38.88 4.03
C ALA A 112 -17.41 37.55 3.45
N GLN A 113 -17.76 37.25 2.20
CA GLN A 113 -17.31 36.04 1.54
C GLN A 113 -15.78 36.13 1.49
N SER A 114 -15.10 35.26 2.23
CA SER A 114 -13.65 35.19 2.20
C SER A 114 -13.24 34.97 0.74
N LEU A 115 -12.52 35.92 0.16
CA LEU A 115 -12.02 35.81 -1.21
C LEU A 115 -11.26 34.49 -1.34
N LYS A 116 -11.75 33.59 -2.20
CA LYS A 116 -11.09 32.32 -2.46
C LYS A 116 -9.89 32.58 -3.37
N TYR A 117 -8.70 32.32 -2.83
CA TYR A 117 -7.45 32.45 -3.57
C TYR A 117 -7.05 31.10 -4.18
N PHE A 118 -6.40 31.18 -5.32
CA PHE A 118 -5.81 30.08 -6.06
C PHE A 118 -4.34 30.36 -6.29
N THR A 119 -3.55 29.30 -6.45
CA THR A 119 -2.13 29.40 -6.73
C THR A 119 -1.80 28.69 -8.03
N ARG A 120 -0.83 29.25 -8.77
CA ARG A 120 -0.33 28.65 -10.00
C ARG A 120 1.17 28.86 -10.14
N THR A 121 1.89 27.78 -10.38
CA THR A 121 3.30 27.82 -10.77
C THR A 121 3.44 28.18 -12.24
N VAL A 122 4.28 29.18 -12.53
CA VAL A 122 4.65 29.61 -13.88
C VAL A 122 6.16 29.58 -13.98
N SER A 123 6.70 28.88 -14.97
CA SER A 123 8.13 28.83 -15.25
C SER A 123 8.57 29.96 -16.18
N LEU A 124 9.74 30.54 -15.97
CA LEU A 124 10.39 31.45 -16.91
C LEU A 124 11.07 30.62 -18.00
N GLY A 125 10.69 30.85 -19.24
CA GLY A 125 11.34 30.30 -20.42
C GLY A 125 12.40 31.25 -20.95
N GLU A 126 13.63 30.76 -21.05
CA GLU A 126 14.74 31.47 -21.67
C GLU A 126 15.15 30.74 -22.96
N LEU A 127 15.62 31.50 -23.95
CA LEU A 127 16.06 30.94 -25.21
C LEU A 127 17.49 30.40 -25.13
N ASN A 128 17.65 29.08 -25.17
CA ASN A 128 18.96 28.41 -25.25
C ASN A 128 19.05 27.57 -26.53
N ASN A 129 20.05 27.84 -27.37
CA ASN A 129 20.30 27.14 -28.64
C ASN A 129 19.06 27.03 -29.57
N GLY A 130 18.20 28.05 -29.55
CA GLY A 130 16.97 28.09 -30.36
C GLY A 130 15.81 27.24 -29.83
N LYS A 131 15.89 26.76 -28.58
CA LYS A 131 14.80 26.07 -27.87
C LYS A 131 14.52 26.80 -26.55
N LEU A 132 13.24 26.89 -26.18
CA LEU A 132 12.83 27.43 -24.89
C LEU A 132 13.17 26.42 -23.78
N VAL A 133 13.97 26.83 -22.81
CA VAL A 133 14.35 26.04 -21.65
C VAL A 133 13.83 26.71 -20.39
N ASN A 134 13.39 25.93 -19.43
CA ASN A 134 12.92 26.43 -18.14
C ASN A 134 14.13 26.84 -17.28
N SER A 135 14.18 28.11 -16.88
CA SER A 135 15.25 28.69 -16.05
C SER A 135 14.88 28.71 -14.56
N ARG A 136 13.80 29.40 -14.22
CA ARG A 136 13.31 29.57 -12.83
C ARG A 136 11.79 29.58 -12.79
N MET A 137 11.17 29.42 -11.63
CA MET A 137 9.70 29.42 -11.51
C MET A 137 9.19 30.39 -10.44
N VAL A 138 7.98 30.90 -10.65
CA VAL A 138 7.26 31.75 -9.70
C VAL A 138 5.89 31.14 -9.39
N VAL A 139 5.44 31.29 -8.15
CA VAL A 139 4.10 30.87 -7.72
C VAL A 139 3.22 32.10 -7.58
N VAL A 140 2.26 32.22 -8.49
CA VAL A 140 1.33 33.35 -8.54
C VAL A 140 0.07 33.02 -7.75
N ARG A 141 -0.35 33.94 -6.88
CA ARG A 141 -1.64 33.87 -6.18
C ARG A 141 -2.66 34.81 -6.83
N PHE A 142 -3.83 34.28 -7.18
CA PHE A 142 -4.88 35.02 -7.88
C PHE A 142 -6.27 34.61 -7.38
N THR A 143 -7.24 35.51 -7.52
CA THR A 143 -8.67 35.27 -7.27
C THR A 143 -9.41 34.88 -8.55
N GLU A 144 -10.69 34.52 -8.45
CA GLU A 144 -11.51 34.20 -9.64
C GLU A 144 -11.56 35.34 -10.66
N LEU A 145 -11.61 36.60 -10.19
CA LEU A 145 -11.67 37.78 -11.06
C LEU A 145 -10.32 38.09 -11.74
N GLU A 146 -9.21 37.70 -11.09
CA GLU A 146 -7.85 37.87 -11.60
C GLU A 146 -7.39 36.68 -12.46
N ALA A 147 -8.23 35.66 -12.66
CA ALA A 147 -7.90 34.49 -13.44
C ALA A 147 -8.01 34.79 -14.95
N SER A 148 -7.17 35.67 -15.48
CA SER A 148 -7.09 36.02 -16.90
C SER A 148 -5.63 36.07 -17.36
N VAL A 149 -5.38 35.92 -18.66
CA VAL A 149 -4.00 35.94 -19.19
C VAL A 149 -3.28 37.26 -18.82
N PRO A 150 -3.87 38.46 -19.00
CA PRO A 150 -3.21 39.72 -18.64
C PRO A 150 -2.93 39.85 -17.14
N SER A 151 -3.87 39.42 -16.29
CA SER A 151 -3.71 39.48 -14.84
C SER A 151 -2.60 38.54 -14.34
N ILE A 152 -2.50 37.34 -14.90
CA ILE A 152 -1.43 36.41 -14.56
C ILE A 152 -0.08 36.93 -15.06
N ILE A 153 0.00 37.50 -16.28
CA ILE A 153 1.21 38.17 -16.78
C ILE A 153 1.67 39.26 -15.83
N SER A 154 0.77 40.15 -15.40
CA SER A 154 1.11 41.24 -14.47
C SER A 154 1.71 40.69 -13.18
N LYS A 155 1.07 39.70 -12.57
CA LYS A 155 1.56 39.09 -11.32
C LYS A 155 2.90 38.36 -11.49
N VAL A 156 3.14 37.75 -12.65
CA VAL A 156 4.43 37.13 -12.98
C VAL A 156 5.50 38.21 -13.12
N LYS A 157 5.22 39.33 -13.81
CA LYS A 157 6.14 40.47 -13.92
C LYS A 157 6.49 41.05 -12.55
N ASP A 158 5.48 41.27 -11.72
CA ASP A 158 5.64 41.78 -10.35
C ASP A 158 6.50 40.83 -9.51
N ALA A 159 6.25 39.51 -9.60
CA ALA A 159 7.01 38.50 -8.87
C ALA A 159 8.47 38.35 -9.37
N LEU A 160 8.71 38.59 -10.65
CA LEU A 160 10.05 38.55 -11.25
C LEU A 160 10.82 39.86 -11.11
N GLY A 161 10.16 40.95 -10.70
CA GLY A 161 10.76 42.30 -10.69
C GLY A 161 11.19 42.77 -12.08
N SER A 162 10.59 42.23 -13.14
CA SER A 162 10.96 42.53 -14.53
C SER A 162 10.03 43.57 -15.14
N VAL A 163 10.63 44.54 -15.85
CA VAL A 163 9.91 45.56 -16.63
C VAL A 163 9.64 45.06 -18.06
N GLU A 164 10.30 43.98 -18.48
CA GLU A 164 10.23 43.48 -19.85
C GLU A 164 8.85 42.87 -20.17
N PRO A 165 8.39 42.98 -21.43
CA PRO A 165 7.18 42.31 -21.87
C PRO A 165 7.34 40.79 -21.84
N LEU A 166 6.36 40.12 -21.24
CA LEU A 166 6.30 38.67 -21.11
C LEU A 166 5.06 38.14 -21.83
N ILE A 167 5.23 37.01 -22.51
CA ILE A 167 4.17 36.24 -23.16
C ILE A 167 4.02 34.92 -22.42
N LEU A 168 2.78 34.53 -22.12
CA LEU A 168 2.51 33.20 -21.58
C LEU A 168 2.39 32.18 -22.70
N THR A 169 3.07 31.07 -22.56
CA THR A 169 3.08 29.96 -23.50
C THR A 169 2.81 28.64 -22.78
N ASP A 170 2.40 27.62 -23.53
CA ASP A 170 2.36 26.24 -23.06
C ASP A 170 3.76 25.61 -23.01
N SER A 171 3.87 24.33 -22.62
CA SER A 171 5.15 23.60 -22.63
C SER A 171 5.80 23.47 -24.01
N ASN A 172 5.04 23.66 -25.09
CA ASN A 172 5.50 23.55 -26.46
C ASN A 172 5.92 24.91 -27.04
N GLY A 173 5.84 26.00 -26.25
CA GLY A 173 6.14 27.35 -26.69
C GLY A 173 5.06 27.91 -27.62
N VAL A 174 3.80 27.50 -27.46
CA VAL A 174 2.64 28.08 -28.14
C VAL A 174 2.02 29.13 -27.22
N GLU A 175 1.75 30.31 -27.76
CA GLU A 175 1.13 31.42 -27.04
C GLU A 175 -0.27 31.06 -26.50
N ILE A 176 -0.49 31.41 -25.23
CA ILE A 176 -1.79 31.32 -24.58
C ILE A 176 -2.49 32.66 -24.75
N LEU A 177 -3.46 32.71 -25.66
CA LEU A 177 -4.26 33.90 -25.92
C LEU A 177 -5.34 34.10 -24.85
N ASP A 178 -5.65 35.36 -24.53
CA ASP A 178 -6.81 35.66 -23.68
C ASP A 178 -8.11 35.40 -24.44
N SER A 179 -8.91 34.49 -23.94
CA SER A 179 -10.23 34.14 -24.47
C SER A 179 -11.15 33.76 -23.32
N GLU A 180 -12.45 33.61 -23.59
CA GLU A 180 -13.40 33.14 -22.57
C GLU A 180 -12.97 31.81 -21.93
N GLY A 181 -12.36 30.90 -22.70
CA GLY A 181 -11.88 29.60 -22.22
C GLY A 181 -10.61 29.64 -21.37
N THR A 182 -9.85 30.75 -21.39
CA THR A 182 -8.66 30.95 -20.55
C THR A 182 -8.93 31.88 -19.36
N ARG A 183 -10.19 32.32 -19.20
CA ARG A 183 -10.66 33.11 -18.07
C ARG A 183 -11.26 32.20 -17.00
N GLY A 184 -11.18 32.64 -15.75
CA GLY A 184 -11.67 31.88 -14.60
C GLY A 184 -10.69 30.82 -14.11
N SER A 185 -10.83 30.42 -12.84
CA SER A 185 -9.81 29.59 -12.18
C SER A 185 -9.72 28.16 -12.70
N PHE A 186 -10.74 27.67 -13.42
CA PHE A 186 -10.78 26.31 -13.95
C PHE A 186 -9.61 26.03 -14.91
N TYR A 187 -9.31 26.96 -15.81
CA TYR A 187 -8.18 26.83 -16.74
C TYR A 187 -6.83 26.76 -16.01
N TRP A 188 -6.63 27.64 -15.03
CA TRP A 188 -5.35 27.84 -14.35
C TRP A 188 -5.04 26.79 -13.27
N LYS A 189 -6.05 26.16 -12.68
CA LYS A 189 -5.88 25.12 -11.63
C LYS A 189 -5.38 23.78 -12.17
N GLN A 190 -5.43 23.55 -13.48
CA GLN A 190 -5.14 22.23 -14.03
C GLN A 190 -3.64 21.91 -13.92
N ASN A 191 -3.27 21.01 -13.02
CA ASN A 191 -1.86 20.66 -12.73
C ASN A 191 -1.12 20.02 -13.91
N SER A 192 -1.82 19.39 -14.86
CA SER A 192 -1.20 18.77 -16.05
C SER A 192 -0.74 19.79 -17.09
N ARG A 193 -1.29 21.00 -17.09
CA ARG A 193 -0.84 22.06 -18.01
C ARG A 193 0.45 22.65 -17.45
N LYS A 194 1.48 22.81 -18.26
CA LYS A 194 2.69 23.55 -17.89
C LYS A 194 2.62 24.92 -18.58
N ILE A 195 2.85 25.98 -17.82
CA ILE A 195 2.75 27.36 -18.32
C ILE A 195 4.12 28.00 -18.18
N MET A 196 4.59 28.60 -19.26
CA MET A 196 5.86 29.30 -19.33
C MET A 196 5.62 30.78 -19.60
N ALA A 197 6.26 31.66 -18.85
CA ALA A 197 6.39 33.07 -19.18
C ALA A 197 7.69 33.24 -19.96
N VAL A 198 7.63 33.81 -21.14
CA VAL A 198 8.77 33.97 -22.05
C VAL A 198 8.91 35.46 -22.38
N PRO A 199 10.13 36.03 -22.36
CA PRO A 199 10.37 37.38 -22.88
C PRO A 199 9.87 37.49 -24.33
N GLU A 200 9.20 38.59 -24.66
CA GLU A 200 8.63 38.78 -26.00
C GLU A 200 9.70 38.68 -27.11
N ALA A 201 10.92 39.18 -26.85
CA ALA A 201 12.03 39.09 -27.78
C ALA A 201 12.40 37.63 -28.12
N ASP A 202 12.48 36.77 -27.11
CA ASP A 202 12.78 35.34 -27.25
C ASP A 202 11.66 34.61 -27.97
N PHE A 203 10.40 34.96 -27.68
CA PHE A 203 9.24 34.37 -28.35
C PHE A 203 9.23 34.67 -29.85
N GLN A 204 9.52 35.92 -30.24
CA GLN A 204 9.58 36.32 -31.66
C GLN A 204 10.73 35.60 -32.39
N ALA A 205 11.90 35.45 -31.77
CA ALA A 205 13.03 34.71 -32.33
C ALA A 205 12.67 33.23 -32.62
N VAL A 206 11.96 32.58 -31.70
CA VAL A 206 11.48 31.20 -31.88
C VAL A 206 10.45 31.11 -33.00
N GLN A 207 9.52 32.06 -33.07
CA GLN A 207 8.47 32.08 -34.09
C GLN A 207 9.05 32.30 -35.50
N GLN A 208 10.05 33.17 -35.64
CA GLN A 208 10.75 33.40 -36.91
C GLN A 208 11.52 32.17 -37.38
N LYS A 209 12.19 31.45 -36.48
CA LYS A 209 12.88 30.18 -36.82
C LYS A 209 11.88 29.12 -37.29
N ARG A 210 10.72 28.99 -36.63
CA ARG A 210 9.64 28.08 -37.06
C ARG A 210 9.11 28.42 -38.46
N ARG A 211 8.97 29.71 -38.78
CA ARG A 211 8.54 30.14 -40.12
C ARG A 211 9.59 29.85 -41.20
N ARG A 212 10.88 30.02 -40.90
CA ARG A 212 11.97 29.70 -41.85
C ARG A 212 12.11 28.22 -42.18
N ILE A 213 11.84 27.33 -41.21
CA ILE A 213 11.88 25.87 -41.42
C ILE A 213 10.74 25.39 -42.34
N SER A 214 9.66 26.17 -42.50
CA SER A 214 8.53 25.80 -43.34
C SER A 214 8.73 26.07 -44.84
N ASP A 215 9.73 26.88 -45.22
CA ASP A 215 9.95 27.34 -46.61
C ASP A 215 11.28 26.86 -47.21
N ASP A 216 12.09 26.09 -46.48
CA ASP A 216 13.39 25.60 -46.95
C ASP A 216 13.33 24.10 -47.31
N ASP A 217 13.05 23.81 -48.59
CA ASP A 217 13.40 22.55 -49.26
C ASP A 217 14.93 22.47 -49.41
N GLY A 218 15.61 22.43 -48.26
CA GLY A 218 17.05 22.54 -48.14
C GLY A 218 17.76 21.20 -48.34
N GLY A 219 18.00 20.84 -49.61
CA GLY A 219 19.19 20.10 -50.07
C GLY A 219 19.38 18.64 -49.62
N LEU A 220 19.76 17.79 -50.58
CA LEU A 220 20.15 16.38 -50.38
C LEU A 220 21.09 16.15 -49.19
N ASP A 221 22.00 17.08 -48.88
CA ASP A 221 22.93 16.97 -47.75
C ASP A 221 22.23 16.97 -46.38
N SER A 222 21.15 17.74 -46.18
CA SER A 222 20.38 17.70 -44.92
C SER A 222 19.59 16.40 -44.78
N VAL A 223 19.21 15.80 -45.92
CA VAL A 223 18.59 14.48 -45.97
C VAL A 223 19.61 13.40 -45.63
N PHE A 224 20.84 13.50 -46.11
CA PHE A 224 21.93 12.57 -45.75
C PHE A 224 22.29 12.64 -44.26
N GLU A 225 22.42 13.85 -43.68
CA GLU A 225 22.66 14.00 -42.24
C GLU A 225 21.50 13.40 -41.41
N LYS A 226 20.24 13.63 -41.82
CA LYS A 226 19.07 13.00 -41.17
C LYS A 226 19.05 11.48 -41.34
N ILE A 227 19.44 10.95 -42.49
CA ILE A 227 19.52 9.50 -42.71
C ILE A 227 20.60 8.91 -41.80
N GLU A 228 21.77 9.55 -41.68
CA GLU A 228 22.83 9.11 -40.80
C GLU A 228 22.40 9.14 -39.32
N GLU A 229 21.72 10.21 -38.89
CA GLU A 229 21.12 10.31 -37.55
C GLU A 229 20.09 9.19 -37.29
N VAL A 230 19.22 8.90 -38.26
CA VAL A 230 18.23 7.82 -38.16
C VAL A 230 18.88 6.44 -38.17
N VAL A 231 19.98 6.24 -38.91
CA VAL A 231 20.74 4.98 -38.90
C VAL A 231 21.40 4.75 -37.55
N LEU A 232 22.00 5.78 -36.95
CA LEU A 232 22.58 5.69 -35.61
C LEU A 232 21.50 5.43 -34.55
N ALA A 233 20.34 6.08 -34.65
CA ALA A 233 19.20 5.81 -33.78
C ALA A 233 18.65 4.39 -33.96
N ALA A 234 18.60 3.89 -35.20
CA ALA A 234 18.14 2.54 -35.52
C ALA A 234 19.09 1.44 -35.01
N GLN A 235 20.40 1.70 -34.97
CA GLN A 235 21.35 0.78 -34.34
C GLN A 235 21.13 0.68 -32.83
N GLY A 236 20.88 1.82 -32.16
CA GLY A 236 20.47 1.82 -30.74
C GLY A 236 19.13 1.09 -30.50
N LEU A 237 18.20 1.13 -31.46
CA LEU A 237 16.95 0.37 -31.38
C LEU A 237 17.17 -1.15 -31.46
N SER A 238 18.19 -1.64 -32.17
CA SER A 238 18.52 -3.07 -32.18
C SER A 238 18.95 -3.56 -30.79
N GLU A 239 19.75 -2.76 -30.07
CA GLU A 239 20.16 -3.07 -28.70
C GLU A 239 18.99 -2.98 -27.71
N VAL A 240 18.09 -2.01 -27.90
CA VAL A 240 16.85 -1.93 -27.13
C VAL A 240 15.95 -3.13 -27.42
N THR A 241 15.88 -3.57 -28.68
CA THR A 241 15.08 -4.74 -29.08
C THR A 241 15.63 -6.02 -28.48
N THR A 242 16.95 -6.23 -28.47
CA THR A 242 17.56 -7.39 -27.81
C THR A 242 17.42 -7.33 -26.29
N ALA A 243 17.50 -6.15 -25.67
CA ALA A 243 17.21 -5.97 -24.25
C ALA A 243 15.73 -6.28 -23.92
N ILE A 244 14.79 -5.82 -24.74
CA ILE A 244 13.35 -6.14 -24.59
C ILE A 244 13.09 -7.62 -24.83
N GLN A 245 13.77 -8.25 -25.79
CA GLN A 245 13.70 -9.70 -26.01
C GLN A 245 14.24 -10.45 -24.80
N GLY A 246 15.40 -10.04 -24.26
CA GLY A 246 16.00 -10.62 -23.07
C GLY A 246 15.12 -10.44 -21.82
N LEU A 247 14.49 -9.27 -21.65
CA LEU A 247 13.50 -9.00 -20.61
C LEU A 247 12.24 -9.85 -20.81
N SER A 248 11.77 -10.02 -22.06
CA SER A 248 10.64 -10.89 -22.37
C SER A 248 10.95 -12.36 -22.10
N ASP A 249 12.18 -12.83 -22.38
CA ASP A 249 12.63 -14.18 -22.06
C ASP A 249 12.81 -14.37 -20.55
N LEU A 250 13.21 -13.32 -19.83
CA LEU A 250 13.34 -13.32 -18.38
C LEU A 250 11.95 -13.29 -17.72
N ILE A 251 10.99 -12.54 -18.28
CA ILE A 251 9.58 -12.54 -17.88
C ILE A 251 8.93 -13.88 -18.23
N ASN A 252 9.21 -14.48 -19.39
CA ASN A 252 8.67 -15.80 -19.76
C ASN A 252 9.26 -16.92 -18.89
N ARG A 253 10.53 -16.81 -18.47
CA ARG A 253 11.12 -17.66 -17.42
C ARG A 253 10.51 -17.40 -16.04
N ASN A 254 10.14 -16.14 -15.72
CA ASN A 254 9.54 -15.74 -14.43
C ASN A 254 8.00 -15.80 -14.36
N LYS A 255 7.28 -16.07 -15.45
CA LYS A 255 5.82 -16.32 -15.42
C LYS A 255 5.48 -17.55 -14.56
N SER A 256 6.46 -18.42 -14.36
CA SER A 256 6.52 -19.36 -13.26
C SER A 256 7.38 -18.71 -12.17
N THR A 257 6.76 -17.98 -11.25
CA THR A 257 7.42 -17.47 -10.03
C THR A 257 7.90 -18.67 -9.22
N THR A 258 9.05 -19.21 -9.62
CA THR A 258 9.64 -20.36 -8.98
C THR A 258 10.17 -19.83 -7.67
N LEU A 259 9.47 -20.13 -6.58
CA LEU A 259 10.08 -20.08 -5.25
C LEU A 259 11.30 -21.00 -5.34
N VAL A 260 12.49 -20.40 -5.46
CA VAL A 260 13.74 -21.16 -5.42
C VAL A 260 13.92 -21.56 -3.97
N LEU A 261 13.35 -22.71 -3.62
CA LEU A 261 13.59 -23.36 -2.33
C LEU A 261 15.03 -23.86 -2.31
N THR A 262 15.71 -23.69 -1.18
CA THR A 262 16.99 -24.40 -0.96
C THR A 262 16.76 -25.91 -0.99
N GLU A 263 17.81 -26.70 -1.19
CA GLU A 263 17.71 -28.17 -1.16
C GLU A 263 17.09 -28.66 0.17
N GLU A 264 17.48 -28.05 1.29
CA GLU A 264 16.93 -28.32 2.62
C GLU A 264 15.43 -27.99 2.72
N GLN A 265 15.00 -26.85 2.18
CA GLN A 265 13.59 -26.46 2.16
C GLN A 265 12.76 -27.40 1.28
N THR A 266 13.29 -27.79 0.11
CA THR A 266 12.66 -28.75 -0.79
C THR A 266 12.48 -30.11 -0.10
N MET A 267 13.51 -30.60 0.60
CA MET A 267 13.42 -31.84 1.39
C MET A 267 12.38 -31.73 2.51
N SER A 268 12.33 -30.59 3.22
CA SER A 268 11.35 -30.34 4.28
C SER A 268 9.91 -30.34 3.75
N VAL A 269 9.66 -29.65 2.64
CA VAL A 269 8.34 -29.64 1.98
C VAL A 269 7.98 -31.04 1.49
N LYS A 270 8.91 -31.76 0.84
CA LYS A 270 8.68 -33.13 0.39
C LYS A 270 8.31 -34.03 1.56
N ALA A 271 9.05 -33.96 2.67
CA ALA A 271 8.78 -34.75 3.86
C ALA A 271 7.39 -34.46 4.47
N ALA A 272 6.93 -33.20 4.43
CA ALA A 272 5.62 -32.81 4.96
C ALA A 272 4.44 -33.40 4.15
N PHE A 273 4.60 -33.58 2.84
CA PHE A 273 3.56 -34.09 1.93
C PHE A 273 3.76 -35.56 1.51
N THR A 274 4.70 -36.27 2.14
CA THR A 274 4.98 -37.68 1.86
C THR A 274 4.16 -38.60 2.76
N CYS A 275 3.49 -39.58 2.17
CA CYS A 275 2.73 -40.57 2.94
C CYS A 275 3.65 -41.47 3.76
N LEU A 276 3.33 -41.63 5.05
CA LEU A 276 4.12 -42.49 5.94
C LEU A 276 4.08 -43.98 5.56
N VAL A 277 3.05 -44.41 4.82
CA VAL A 277 2.83 -45.80 4.40
C VAL A 277 3.44 -46.07 3.03
N CYS A 278 2.96 -45.42 1.96
CA CYS A 278 3.44 -45.69 0.60
C CYS A 278 4.72 -44.94 0.21
N LYS A 279 5.20 -44.01 1.05
CA LYS A 279 6.40 -43.18 0.82
C LYS A 279 6.38 -42.27 -0.41
N GLY A 280 5.27 -42.23 -1.16
CA GLY A 280 5.03 -41.26 -2.22
C GLY A 280 4.23 -40.03 -1.74
N PHE A 281 4.02 -39.07 -2.65
CA PHE A 281 3.18 -37.90 -2.39
C PHE A 281 1.74 -38.29 -1.98
N MET A 282 1.19 -37.58 -1.00
CA MET A 282 -0.13 -37.90 -0.44
C MET A 282 -1.27 -37.63 -1.43
N GLN A 283 -1.89 -38.69 -1.93
CA GLN A 283 -3.16 -38.62 -2.64
C GLN A 283 -4.32 -38.60 -1.63
N ASP A 284 -5.17 -37.56 -1.69
CA ASP A 284 -6.21 -37.30 -0.67
C ASP A 284 -5.61 -37.30 0.76
N PRO A 285 -4.84 -36.27 1.14
CA PRO A 285 -4.12 -36.23 2.40
C PRO A 285 -5.06 -36.29 3.62
N VAL A 286 -4.65 -37.05 4.62
CA VAL A 286 -5.34 -37.19 5.92
C VAL A 286 -4.52 -36.49 7.00
N PHE A 287 -5.19 -35.65 7.78
CA PHE A 287 -4.66 -34.97 8.94
C PHE A 287 -5.04 -35.70 10.22
N ALA A 288 -4.11 -35.81 11.17
CA ALA A 288 -4.33 -36.40 12.48
C ALA A 288 -4.26 -35.32 13.56
N THR A 289 -5.31 -35.19 14.38
CA THR A 289 -5.36 -34.17 15.45
C THR A 289 -4.38 -34.48 16.58
N CYS A 290 -4.12 -35.75 16.87
CA CYS A 290 -3.25 -36.21 17.95
C CYS A 290 -1.78 -35.73 17.83
N CYS A 291 -1.29 -35.53 16.60
CA CYS A 291 0.06 -35.03 16.34
C CYS A 291 0.09 -33.80 15.42
N GLN A 292 -1.09 -33.21 15.18
CA GLN A 292 -1.29 -32.03 14.35
C GLN A 292 -0.53 -32.08 13.01
N SER A 293 -0.61 -33.21 12.31
CA SER A 293 0.21 -33.46 11.11
C SER A 293 -0.58 -34.19 10.03
N LEU A 294 -0.23 -33.94 8.78
CA LEU A 294 -0.55 -34.86 7.69
C LEU A 294 0.18 -36.19 7.93
N VAL A 295 -0.53 -37.31 7.77
CA VAL A 295 -0.02 -38.66 8.09
C VAL A 295 0.04 -39.58 6.87
N GLY A 296 -0.82 -39.41 5.88
CA GLY A 296 -0.80 -40.23 4.69
C GLY A 296 -1.98 -40.07 3.76
N CYS A 297 -1.96 -40.85 2.67
CA CYS A 297 -3.08 -40.97 1.75
C CYS A 297 -4.28 -41.61 2.44
N ARG A 298 -5.49 -41.21 2.05
CA ARG A 298 -6.73 -41.79 2.56
C ARG A 298 -6.76 -43.31 2.47
N SER A 299 -6.44 -43.88 1.30
CA SER A 299 -6.42 -45.33 1.08
C SER A 299 -5.47 -46.05 2.04
N CYS A 300 -4.27 -45.51 2.21
CA CYS A 300 -3.25 -46.05 3.11
C CYS A 300 -3.70 -46.00 4.57
N THR A 301 -4.27 -44.87 5.02
CA THR A 301 -4.78 -44.75 6.39
C THR A 301 -5.96 -45.67 6.66
N THR A 302 -6.85 -45.86 5.68
CA THR A 302 -8.00 -46.77 5.81
C THR A 302 -7.55 -48.22 5.93
N LEU A 303 -6.57 -48.65 5.13
CA LEU A 303 -5.98 -49.99 5.26
C LEU A 303 -5.27 -50.17 6.61
N TRP A 304 -4.48 -49.19 7.03
CA TRP A 304 -3.80 -49.24 8.34
C TRP A 304 -4.78 -49.41 9.51
N LEU A 305 -5.90 -48.68 9.48
CA LEU A 305 -6.94 -48.77 10.52
C LEU A 305 -7.67 -50.11 10.58
N GLN A 306 -7.53 -50.98 9.56
CA GLN A 306 -8.04 -52.35 9.63
C GLN A 306 -7.15 -53.25 10.50
N GLU A 307 -5.85 -52.95 10.60
CA GLU A 307 -4.87 -53.75 11.32
C GLU A 307 -4.48 -53.14 12.68
N SER A 308 -4.53 -51.82 12.81
CA SER A 308 -4.07 -51.10 14.00
C SER A 308 -4.87 -49.82 14.24
N SER A 309 -5.30 -49.61 15.49
CA SER A 309 -5.93 -48.36 15.94
C SER A 309 -4.93 -47.26 16.28
N LEU A 310 -3.63 -47.52 16.20
CA LEU A 310 -2.58 -46.57 16.58
C LEU A 310 -2.26 -45.57 15.46
N CYS A 311 -1.93 -44.33 15.82
CA CYS A 311 -1.49 -43.32 14.87
C CYS A 311 -0.21 -43.71 14.14
N LEU A 312 -0.18 -43.48 12.82
CA LEU A 312 0.98 -43.75 11.96
C LEU A 312 2.24 -42.97 12.36
N LYS A 313 2.08 -41.81 12.99
CA LYS A 313 3.19 -40.91 13.37
C LYS A 313 3.55 -41.02 14.84
N CYS A 314 2.61 -40.72 15.75
CA CYS A 314 2.86 -40.64 17.19
C CYS A 314 2.39 -41.86 17.99
N ARG A 315 1.78 -42.87 17.35
CA ARG A 315 1.26 -44.09 18.01
C ARG A 315 0.18 -43.86 19.08
N ALA A 316 -0.48 -42.69 19.10
CA ALA A 316 -1.67 -42.47 19.91
C ALA A 316 -2.80 -43.46 19.55
N ASP A 317 -3.56 -43.88 20.55
CA ASP A 317 -4.60 -44.91 20.57
C ASP A 317 -5.95 -44.48 19.97
N ASP A 318 -6.25 -43.19 19.96
CA ASP A 318 -7.51 -42.64 19.43
C ASP A 318 -7.44 -42.24 17.95
N PHE A 319 -6.59 -42.87 17.15
CA PHE A 319 -6.35 -42.45 15.75
C PHE A 319 -7.60 -42.53 14.87
N SER A 320 -8.46 -43.52 15.08
CA SER A 320 -9.66 -43.74 14.24
C SER A 320 -10.69 -42.61 14.32
N VAL A 321 -10.78 -41.94 15.46
CA VAL A 321 -11.75 -40.85 15.71
C VAL A 321 -11.14 -39.47 15.41
N ASN A 322 -9.80 -39.40 15.42
CA ASN A 322 -9.03 -38.16 15.35
C ASN A 322 -8.38 -37.90 13.98
N ILE A 323 -8.91 -38.51 12.93
CA ILE A 323 -8.47 -38.28 11.55
C ILE A 323 -9.48 -37.51 10.73
N HIS A 324 -8.98 -36.56 9.96
CA HIS A 324 -9.78 -35.74 9.06
C HIS A 324 -9.19 -35.75 7.67
N ARG A 325 -10.03 -36.01 6.67
CA ARG A 325 -9.65 -35.83 5.27
C ARG A 325 -9.49 -34.34 5.02
N VAL A 326 -8.34 -33.95 4.48
CA VAL A 326 -8.12 -32.57 4.03
C VAL A 326 -8.54 -32.47 2.57
N THR A 327 -9.49 -31.58 2.30
CA THR A 327 -9.95 -31.27 0.93
C THR A 327 -9.32 -29.95 0.47
N GLY A 328 -9.20 -29.75 -0.84
CA GLY A 328 -8.63 -28.51 -1.40
C GLY A 328 -7.10 -28.47 -1.51
N LEU A 329 -6.37 -29.46 -1.00
CA LEU A 329 -4.90 -29.55 -1.16
C LEU A 329 -4.44 -30.28 -2.43
N ALA A 330 -5.36 -30.79 -3.27
CA ALA A 330 -5.01 -31.59 -4.43
C ALA A 330 -4.15 -30.81 -5.44
N GLU A 331 -4.50 -29.55 -5.71
CA GLU A 331 -3.74 -28.68 -6.61
C GLU A 331 -2.35 -28.35 -6.04
N THR A 332 -2.28 -28.05 -4.74
CA THR A 332 -1.02 -27.77 -4.04
C THR A 332 -0.07 -28.97 -4.07
N VAL A 333 -0.56 -30.18 -3.78
CA VAL A 333 0.25 -31.41 -3.84
C VAL A 333 0.76 -31.66 -5.25
N ASN A 334 -0.06 -31.41 -6.28
CA ASN A 334 0.35 -31.55 -7.67
C ASN A 334 1.48 -30.58 -8.02
N VAL A 335 1.36 -29.29 -7.65
CA VAL A 335 2.43 -28.30 -7.85
C VAL A 335 3.71 -28.70 -7.12
N ILE A 336 3.62 -29.17 -5.87
CA ILE A 336 4.80 -29.60 -5.09
C ILE A 336 5.46 -30.82 -5.73
N SER A 337 4.68 -31.77 -6.25
CA SER A 337 5.23 -32.95 -6.92
C SER A 337 6.01 -32.61 -8.21
N GLN A 338 5.66 -31.50 -8.86
CA GLN A 338 6.39 -30.99 -10.03
C GLN A 338 7.69 -30.27 -9.65
N LEU A 339 7.77 -29.70 -8.44
CA LEU A 339 8.96 -29.02 -7.92
C LEU A 339 10.02 -29.98 -7.39
N ALA A 340 9.62 -31.20 -7.00
CA ALA A 340 10.51 -32.22 -6.46
C ALA A 340 10.24 -33.56 -7.16
N PRO A 341 10.71 -33.74 -8.42
CA PRO A 341 10.55 -35.01 -9.12
C PRO A 341 11.12 -36.16 -8.30
N GLU A 342 10.41 -37.28 -8.26
CA GLU A 342 10.94 -38.52 -7.69
C GLU A 342 12.10 -39.00 -8.59
N GLU A 343 13.30 -39.12 -8.03
CA GLU A 343 14.39 -39.89 -8.63
C GLU A 343 14.10 -41.39 -8.58
#